data_AF-A0AAE1RSJ7-F1
#
_entry.id   AF-A0AAE1RSJ7-F1
#
_cell.length_a   1.000
_cell.length_b   1.000
_cell.length_c   1.000
_cell.angle_alpha   90.00
_cell.angle_beta   90.00
_cell.angle_gamma   90.00
#
_symmetry.space_group_name_H-M   'P 1'
#
loop_
_entity.id
_entity.type
_entity.pdbx_description
1 polymer ?
#
loop_
_entity_poly.entity_id
_entity_poly.type
_entity_poly.pdbx_seq_one_letter_code
_entity_poly.pdbx_strand_id
1 'polypeptide(L)'
;MNGLWQDRDVVKAIKKRLGSKSPNSELFSVHLLEMLINNIGEPVHKQVIDTGILPILVKIVKKKSDLPIREKIFLLLDAAQTSLGGASGRFPQYYSAHYELVIVKKYFSKRASILCSILQKASTALEVLREVLDAVDSQHPEGAKDEFTLDLVEQCSFQKQRVIHLAISSR
;
A
#
# COMPACT_ATOMS: atom_id res chain seq x y z
N MET A 1 -23.87 -27.64 30.36
CA MET A 1 -22.48 -27.48 29.87
C MET A 1 -22.40 -26.16 29.12
N ASN A 2 -21.74 -25.17 29.72
CA ASN A 2 -21.88 -23.73 29.42
C ASN A 2 -20.79 -23.21 28.46
N GLY A 3 -20.55 -23.89 27.34
CA GLY A 3 -19.41 -23.61 26.45
C GLY A 3 -19.53 -22.37 25.54
N LEU A 4 -20.72 -21.78 25.37
CA LEU A 4 -20.95 -20.67 24.42
C LEU A 4 -20.51 -19.28 24.95
N TRP A 5 -20.20 -19.16 26.24
CA TRP A 5 -19.88 -17.86 26.84
C TRP A 5 -18.38 -17.53 26.84
N GLN A 6 -17.48 -18.51 26.71
CA GLN A 6 -16.03 -18.25 26.71
C GLN A 6 -15.50 -17.71 25.37
N ASP A 7 -16.02 -18.16 24.23
CA ASP A 7 -15.54 -17.69 22.91
C ASP A 7 -15.81 -16.19 22.67
N ARG A 8 -16.95 -15.68 23.18
CA ARG A 8 -17.36 -14.30 22.97
C ARG A 8 -16.40 -13.30 23.62
N ASP A 9 -15.74 -13.70 24.70
CA ASP A 9 -14.77 -12.87 25.40
C ASP A 9 -13.39 -12.91 24.73
N VAL A 10 -13.02 -14.04 24.13
CA VAL A 10 -11.76 -14.20 23.39
C VAL A 10 -11.75 -13.29 22.15
N VAL A 11 -12.81 -13.31 21.33
CA VAL A 11 -12.90 -12.49 20.10
C VAL A 11 -12.88 -10.99 20.44
N LYS A 12 -13.55 -10.58 21.51
CA LYS A 12 -13.49 -9.19 22.01
C LYS A 12 -12.10 -8.80 22.51
N ALA A 13 -11.42 -9.70 23.22
CA ALA A 13 -10.06 -9.47 23.70
C ALA A 13 -9.08 -9.32 22.52
N ILE A 14 -9.21 -10.16 21.49
CA ILE A 14 -8.44 -10.05 20.24
C ILE A 14 -8.70 -8.70 19.58
N LYS A 15 -9.97 -8.30 19.40
CA LYS A 15 -10.32 -6.99 18.85
C LYS A 15 -9.64 -5.84 19.60
N LYS A 16 -9.65 -5.88 20.94
CA LYS A 16 -8.99 -4.85 21.76
C LYS A 16 -7.48 -4.80 21.52
N ARG A 17 -6.82 -5.95 21.43
CA ARG A 17 -5.36 -6.02 21.21
C ARG A 17 -4.92 -5.70 19.79
N LEU A 18 -5.77 -5.93 18.78
CA LEU A 18 -5.56 -5.44 17.42
C LEU A 18 -5.54 -3.90 17.34
N GLY A 19 -6.14 -3.21 18.31
CA GLY A 19 -6.04 -1.74 18.44
C GLY A 19 -4.87 -1.25 19.27
N SER A 20 -3.96 -2.13 19.72
CA SER A 20 -2.86 -1.75 20.61
C SER A 20 -1.73 -1.03 19.85
N LYS A 21 -0.97 -0.18 20.54
CA LYS A 21 0.22 0.50 19.98
C LYS A 21 1.46 -0.41 19.89
N SER A 22 1.40 -1.62 20.45
CA SER A 22 2.52 -2.56 20.50
C SER A 22 2.48 -3.47 19.27
N PRO A 23 3.47 -3.42 18.36
CA PRO A 23 3.52 -4.26 17.17
C PRO A 23 3.46 -5.76 17.51
N ASN A 24 4.13 -6.17 18.60
CA ASN A 24 4.12 -7.56 19.05
C ASN A 24 2.72 -8.00 19.52
N SER A 25 2.04 -7.17 20.31
CA SER A 25 0.68 -7.47 20.77
C SER A 25 -0.30 -7.53 19.60
N GLU A 26 -0.17 -6.65 18.61
CA GLU A 26 -0.97 -6.67 17.39
C GLU A 26 -0.70 -7.95 16.58
N LEU A 27 0.57 -8.30 16.34
CA LEU A 27 0.96 -9.48 15.57
C LEU A 27 0.51 -10.79 16.23
N PHE A 28 0.70 -10.95 17.55
CA PHE A 28 0.21 -12.13 18.26
C PHE A 28 -1.31 -12.25 18.21
N SER A 29 -2.02 -11.12 18.23
CA SER A 29 -3.48 -11.11 18.10
C SER A 29 -3.93 -11.59 16.71
N VAL A 30 -3.18 -11.25 15.65
CA VAL A 30 -3.45 -11.77 14.30
C VAL A 30 -3.22 -13.29 14.22
N HIS A 31 -2.16 -13.82 14.85
CA HIS A 31 -1.91 -15.27 14.89
C HIS A 31 -3.00 -16.03 15.65
N LEU A 32 -3.42 -15.52 16.82
CA LEU A 32 -4.52 -16.11 17.57
C LEU A 32 -5.80 -16.10 16.74
N LEU A 33 -6.09 -15.00 16.06
CA LEU A 33 -7.26 -14.90 15.19
C LEU A 33 -7.22 -15.91 14.03
N GLU A 34 -6.07 -16.07 13.38
CA GLU A 34 -5.88 -17.09 12.34
C GLU A 34 -6.17 -18.49 12.86
N MET A 35 -5.62 -18.83 14.03
CA MET A 35 -5.88 -20.13 14.65
C MET A 35 -7.36 -20.35 14.94
N LEU A 36 -8.08 -19.33 15.44
CA LEU A 36 -9.52 -19.45 15.71
C LEU A 36 -10.32 -19.64 14.42
N ILE A 37 -10.04 -18.81 13.39
CA ILE A 37 -10.73 -18.85 12.10
C ILE A 37 -10.50 -20.18 11.39
N ASN A 38 -9.29 -20.73 11.45
CA ASN A 38 -8.94 -21.93 10.70
C ASN A 38 -9.38 -23.24 11.38
N ASN A 39 -9.70 -23.24 12.69
CA ASN A 39 -9.86 -24.49 13.45
C ASN A 39 -11.22 -24.66 14.17
N ILE A 40 -12.03 -23.61 14.38
CA ILE A 40 -13.16 -23.68 15.33
C ILE A 40 -14.55 -23.64 14.64
N GLY A 41 -14.59 -23.50 13.32
CA GLY A 41 -15.82 -23.63 12.54
C GLY A 41 -16.80 -22.45 12.66
N GLU A 42 -18.06 -22.69 12.27
CA GLU A 42 -19.06 -21.65 11.99
C GLU A 42 -19.29 -20.60 13.11
N PRO A 43 -19.37 -20.95 14.41
CA PRO A 43 -19.67 -19.99 15.47
C PRO A 43 -18.62 -18.88 15.61
N VAL A 44 -17.35 -19.19 15.40
CA VAL A 44 -16.26 -18.21 15.51
C VAL A 44 -16.33 -17.20 14.37
N HIS A 45 -16.61 -17.65 13.14
CA HIS A 45 -16.75 -16.74 12.00
C HIS A 45 -17.87 -15.71 12.21
N LYS A 46 -19.02 -16.15 12.74
CA LYS A 46 -20.12 -15.22 13.11
C LYS A 46 -19.65 -14.18 14.12
N GLN A 47 -18.95 -14.60 15.17
CA GLN A 47 -18.43 -13.68 16.17
C GLN A 47 -17.39 -12.70 15.61
N VAL A 48 -16.49 -13.14 14.74
CA VAL A 48 -15.49 -12.29 14.08
C VAL A 48 -16.17 -11.19 13.26
N ILE A 49 -17.24 -11.55 12.55
CA ILE A 49 -18.04 -10.62 11.74
C ILE A 49 -18.81 -9.66 12.65
N ASP A 50 -19.60 -10.16 13.60
CA ASP A 50 -20.46 -9.37 14.47
C ASP A 50 -19.65 -8.41 15.36
N THR A 51 -18.45 -8.83 15.77
CA THR A 51 -17.54 -8.00 16.56
C THR A 51 -16.84 -6.93 15.72
N GLY A 52 -16.92 -7.00 14.39
CA GLY A 52 -16.33 -6.01 13.49
C GLY A 52 -14.81 -6.10 13.41
N ILE A 53 -14.26 -7.32 13.46
CA ILE A 53 -12.81 -7.53 13.31
C ILE A 53 -12.36 -7.29 11.86
N LEU A 54 -13.13 -7.73 10.86
CA LEU A 54 -12.73 -7.61 9.45
C LEU A 54 -12.45 -6.15 9.03
N PRO A 55 -13.30 -5.15 9.37
CA PRO A 55 -12.99 -3.74 9.09
C PRO A 55 -11.72 -3.25 9.80
N ILE A 56 -11.41 -3.76 10.99
CA ILE A 56 -10.19 -3.39 11.73
C ILE A 56 -8.96 -3.92 11.00
N LEU A 57 -8.97 -5.18 10.57
CA LEU A 57 -7.90 -5.79 9.78
C LEU A 57 -7.64 -4.99 8.49
N VAL A 58 -8.70 -4.64 7.75
CA VAL A 58 -8.60 -3.82 6.54
C VAL A 58 -7.97 -2.46 6.85
N LYS A 59 -8.39 -1.83 7.96
CA LYS A 59 -7.87 -0.53 8.40
C LYS A 59 -6.40 -0.60 8.78
N ILE A 60 -5.96 -1.66 9.46
CA ILE A 60 -4.55 -1.90 9.81
C ILE A 60 -3.72 -1.94 8.52
N VAL A 61 -4.12 -2.75 7.53
CA VAL A 61 -3.38 -2.90 6.27
C VAL A 61 -3.32 -1.58 5.47
N LYS A 62 -4.40 -0.81 5.47
CA LYS A 62 -4.48 0.50 4.79
C LYS A 62 -3.61 1.57 5.48
N LYS A 63 -3.46 1.52 6.81
CA LYS A 63 -2.75 2.55 7.61
C LYS A 63 -1.22 2.45 7.61
N LYS A 64 -0.61 1.61 6.75
CA LYS A 64 0.84 1.35 6.73
C LYS A 64 1.39 0.90 8.11
N SER A 65 0.71 -0.04 8.76
CA SER A 65 1.33 -0.83 9.83
C SER A 65 2.57 -1.58 9.33
N ASP A 66 3.29 -2.23 10.26
CA ASP A 66 4.51 -2.98 9.93
C ASP A 66 4.26 -4.02 8.82
N LEU A 67 5.21 -4.16 7.89
CA LEU A 67 5.06 -4.98 6.69
C LEU A 67 4.68 -6.45 7.00
N PRO A 68 5.31 -7.13 7.98
CA PRO A 68 4.95 -8.49 8.35
C PRO A 68 3.51 -8.62 8.84
N ILE A 69 3.01 -7.63 9.60
CA ILE A 69 1.62 -7.60 10.07
C ILE A 69 0.67 -7.47 8.88
N ARG A 70 1.00 -6.59 7.92
CA ARG A 70 0.17 -6.34 6.73
C ARG A 70 0.08 -7.58 5.85
N GLU A 71 1.21 -8.25 5.61
CA GLU A 71 1.25 -9.48 4.82
C GLU A 71 0.50 -10.62 5.51
N LYS A 72 0.68 -10.77 6.82
CA LYS A 72 -0.02 -11.80 7.59
C LYS A 72 -1.54 -11.62 7.54
N ILE A 73 -2.03 -10.39 7.71
CA ILE A 73 -3.46 -10.08 7.61
C ILE A 73 -3.99 -10.35 6.19
N PHE A 74 -3.23 -9.96 5.17
CA PHE A 74 -3.61 -10.21 3.78
C PHE A 74 -3.76 -11.71 3.52
N LEU A 75 -2.76 -12.51 3.90
CA LEU A 75 -2.77 -13.97 3.73
C LEU A 75 -3.89 -14.64 4.53
N LEU A 76 -4.16 -14.19 5.76
CA LEU A 76 -5.29 -14.67 6.56
C LEU A 76 -6.62 -14.46 5.84
N LEU A 77 -6.85 -13.25 5.33
CA LEU A 77 -8.11 -12.92 4.64
C LEU A 77 -8.24 -13.67 3.31
N ASP A 78 -7.13 -13.86 2.57
CA ASP A 78 -7.12 -14.64 1.33
C ASP A 78 -7.40 -16.14 1.57
N ALA A 79 -6.77 -16.72 2.59
CA ALA A 79 -7.01 -18.11 2.98
C ALA A 79 -8.46 -18.31 3.46
N ALA A 80 -8.96 -17.42 4.32
CA ALA A 80 -10.32 -17.49 4.84
C ALA A 80 -11.38 -17.30 3.75
N GLN A 81 -11.22 -16.34 2.84
CA GLN A 81 -12.19 -16.18 1.74
C GLN A 81 -12.17 -17.39 0.80
N THR A 82 -11.00 -17.97 0.53
CA THR A 82 -10.87 -19.15 -0.34
C THR A 82 -11.55 -20.37 0.29
N SER A 83 -11.28 -20.65 1.57
CA SER A 83 -11.83 -21.81 2.26
C SER A 83 -13.34 -21.71 2.52
N LEU A 84 -13.88 -20.50 2.64
CA LEU A 84 -15.29 -20.25 2.95
C LEU A 84 -16.19 -20.05 1.72
N GLY A 85 -15.64 -20.19 0.50
CA GLY A 85 -16.40 -20.14 -0.76
C GLY A 85 -16.49 -18.76 -1.43
N GLY A 86 -15.66 -17.81 -1.02
CA GLY A 86 -15.53 -16.50 -1.66
C GLY A 86 -16.81 -15.66 -1.61
N ALA A 87 -17.12 -14.95 -2.71
CA ALA A 87 -18.25 -14.03 -2.80
C ALA A 87 -19.63 -14.71 -2.64
N SER A 88 -19.73 -16.00 -3.00
CA SER A 88 -20.95 -16.80 -2.88
C SER A 88 -20.91 -17.74 -1.67
N GLY A 89 -19.91 -17.58 -0.81
CA GLY A 89 -19.69 -18.39 0.39
C GLY A 89 -20.66 -18.07 1.51
N ARG A 90 -20.59 -18.85 2.60
CA ARG A 90 -21.42 -18.61 3.82
C ARG A 90 -21.05 -17.31 4.54
N PHE A 91 -19.83 -16.84 4.34
CA PHE A 91 -19.28 -15.65 4.99
C PHE A 91 -18.64 -14.71 3.95
N PRO A 92 -19.44 -14.09 3.07
CA PRO A 92 -18.92 -13.25 1.99
C PRO A 92 -18.18 -12.01 2.49
N GLN A 93 -18.32 -11.64 3.77
CA GLN A 93 -17.60 -10.54 4.40
C GLN A 93 -16.08 -10.73 4.38
N TYR A 94 -15.59 -11.96 4.44
CA TYR A 94 -14.15 -12.25 4.27
C TYR A 94 -13.69 -11.92 2.85
N TYR A 95 -14.49 -12.30 1.84
CA TYR A 95 -14.23 -11.94 0.45
C TYR A 95 -14.23 -10.42 0.25
N SER A 96 -15.23 -9.70 0.78
CA SER A 96 -15.28 -8.24 0.67
C SER A 96 -14.03 -7.58 1.28
N ALA A 97 -13.63 -8.03 2.48
CA ALA A 97 -12.44 -7.51 3.16
C ALA A 97 -11.16 -7.77 2.36
N HIS A 98 -10.99 -8.98 1.81
CA HIS A 98 -9.85 -9.32 0.96
C HIS A 98 -9.84 -8.50 -0.34
N TYR A 99 -10.99 -8.41 -1.03
CA TYR A 99 -11.14 -7.69 -2.29
C TYR A 99 -10.77 -6.19 -2.16
N GLU A 100 -11.18 -5.55 -1.07
CA GLU A 100 -10.76 -4.17 -0.76
C GLU A 100 -9.23 -4.03 -0.69
N LEU A 101 -8.53 -5.01 -0.12
CA LEU A 101 -7.07 -4.98 -0.01
C LEU A 101 -6.38 -5.23 -1.35
N VAL A 102 -6.95 -6.09 -2.21
CA VAL A 102 -6.45 -6.30 -3.58
C VAL A 102 -6.52 -5.01 -4.38
N ILE A 103 -7.64 -4.30 -4.28
CA ILE A 103 -7.82 -2.99 -4.92
C ILE A 103 -6.73 -2.01 -4.45
N VAL A 104 -6.55 -1.91 -3.13
CA VAL A 104 -5.53 -1.02 -2.54
C VAL A 104 -4.12 -1.40 -3.02
N LYS A 105 -3.76 -2.68 -3.01
CA LYS A 105 -2.45 -3.17 -3.47
C LYS A 105 -2.21 -2.84 -4.95
N LYS A 106 -3.22 -2.98 -5.80
CA LYS A 106 -3.16 -2.61 -7.22
C LYS A 106 -2.94 -1.11 -7.41
N TYR A 107 -3.64 -0.27 -6.64
CA TYR A 107 -3.44 1.18 -6.67
C TYR A 107 -2.02 1.59 -6.21
N PHE A 108 -1.51 0.98 -5.14
CA PHE A 108 -0.14 1.23 -4.68
C PHE A 108 0.91 0.81 -5.72
N SER A 109 0.75 -0.39 -6.30
CA SER A 109 1.65 -0.89 -7.36
C SER A 109 1.61 0.01 -8.60
N LYS A 110 0.42 0.43 -9.04
CA LYS A 110 0.29 1.35 -10.17
C LYS A 110 0.94 2.71 -9.89
N ARG A 111 0.75 3.27 -8.69
CA ARG A 111 1.43 4.51 -8.26
C ARG A 111 2.95 4.36 -8.25
N ALA A 112 3.47 3.26 -7.68
CA ALA A 112 4.91 2.99 -7.66
C ALA A 112 5.49 2.85 -9.07
N SER A 113 4.77 2.18 -9.97
CA SER A 113 5.15 2.05 -11.39
C SER A 113 5.19 3.40 -12.11
N ILE A 114 4.20 4.29 -11.87
CA ILE A 114 4.20 5.65 -12.43
C ILE A 114 5.39 6.46 -11.91
N LEU A 115 5.63 6.43 -10.59
CA LEU A 115 6.78 7.13 -9.99
C LEU A 115 8.11 6.62 -10.55
N CYS A 116 8.25 5.30 -10.70
CA CYS A 116 9.43 4.68 -11.30
C CYS A 116 9.64 5.16 -12.75
N SER A 117 8.57 5.21 -13.56
CA SER A 117 8.65 5.73 -14.93
C SER A 117 9.04 7.20 -14.98
N ILE A 118 8.53 8.03 -14.06
CA ILE A 118 8.90 9.45 -13.98
C ILE A 118 10.39 9.60 -13.64
N LEU A 119 10.88 8.84 -12.65
CA LEU A 119 12.29 8.86 -12.26
C LEU A 119 13.20 8.39 -13.41
N GLN A 120 12.83 7.32 -14.12
CA GLN A 120 13.59 6.84 -15.28
C GLN A 120 13.66 7.90 -16.38
N LYS A 121 12.54 8.55 -16.72
CA LYS A 121 12.54 9.64 -17.70
C LYS A 121 13.42 10.82 -17.26
N ALA A 122 13.39 11.17 -15.97
CA ALA A 122 14.26 12.21 -15.43
C ALA A 122 15.74 11.82 -15.49
N SER A 123 16.09 10.57 -15.18
CA SER A 123 17.45 10.04 -15.31
C SER A 123 17.94 10.09 -16.76
N THR A 124 17.15 9.61 -17.71
CA THR A 124 17.51 9.68 -19.14
C THR A 124 17.69 11.12 -19.61
N ALA A 125 16.82 12.05 -19.20
CA ALA A 125 16.98 13.46 -19.53
C ALA A 125 18.27 14.06 -18.94
N LEU A 126 18.64 13.68 -17.71
CA LEU A 126 19.89 14.11 -17.07
C LEU A 126 21.13 13.55 -17.78
N GLU A 127 21.09 12.31 -18.25
CA GLU A 127 22.17 11.69 -19.02
C GLU A 127 22.39 12.43 -20.35
N VAL A 128 21.32 12.70 -21.10
CA VAL A 128 21.40 13.47 -22.36
C VAL A 128 21.94 14.87 -22.10
N LEU A 129 21.45 15.57 -21.07
CA LEU A 129 21.95 16.90 -20.72
C LEU A 129 23.45 16.86 -20.38
N ARG A 130 23.92 15.82 -19.70
CA ARG A 130 25.34 15.64 -19.40
C ARG A 130 26.16 15.42 -20.67
N GLU A 131 25.70 14.56 -21.58
CA GLU A 131 26.38 14.34 -22.87
C GLU A 131 26.45 15.62 -23.70
N VAL A 132 25.37 16.41 -23.73
CA VAL A 132 25.35 17.72 -24.40
C VAL A 132 26.36 18.67 -23.75
N LEU A 133 26.40 18.75 -22.42
CA LEU A 133 27.37 19.60 -21.70
C LEU A 133 28.82 19.17 -21.91
N ASP A 134 29.09 17.87 -21.93
CA ASP A 134 30.43 17.32 -22.20
C ASP A 134 30.86 17.58 -23.65
N ALA A 135 29.91 17.66 -24.59
CA ALA A 135 30.15 17.97 -26.00
C ALA A 135 30.33 19.48 -26.29
N VAL A 136 29.92 20.38 -25.37
CA VAL A 136 30.19 21.81 -25.49
C VAL A 136 31.67 22.07 -25.20
N ASP A 137 32.45 22.36 -26.24
CA ASP A 137 33.86 22.70 -26.11
C ASP A 137 34.06 24.03 -25.37
N SER A 138 34.60 23.95 -24.16
CA SER A 138 34.97 25.12 -23.34
C SER A 138 35.98 26.07 -23.98
N GLN A 139 36.65 25.67 -25.08
CA GLN A 139 37.62 26.50 -25.82
C GLN A 139 37.01 27.27 -27.01
N HIS A 140 35.78 26.95 -27.43
CA HIS A 140 35.04 27.64 -28.50
C HIS A 140 33.61 28.01 -28.06
N PRO A 141 33.45 29.10 -27.26
CA PRO A 141 32.17 29.50 -26.67
C PRO A 141 31.14 30.04 -27.68
N GLU A 142 31.45 30.11 -28.97
CA GLU A 142 30.52 30.61 -29.99
C GLU A 142 29.35 29.65 -30.23
N GLY A 143 29.56 28.33 -30.09
CA GLY A 143 28.48 27.33 -30.20
C GLY A 143 27.47 27.38 -29.05
N ALA A 144 27.86 27.90 -27.87
CA ALA A 144 26.96 28.06 -26.72
C ALA A 144 26.04 29.29 -26.83
N LYS A 145 26.27 30.16 -27.83
CA LYS A 145 25.43 31.31 -28.16
C LYS A 145 24.46 31.03 -29.30
N ASP A 146 24.46 29.80 -29.82
CA ASP A 146 23.54 29.40 -30.87
C ASP A 146 22.08 29.50 -30.38
N GLU A 147 21.22 30.03 -31.24
CA GLU A 147 19.80 30.31 -30.94
C GLU A 147 19.08 29.07 -30.41
N PHE A 148 19.44 27.89 -30.93
CA PHE A 148 18.91 26.60 -30.48
C PHE A 148 19.26 26.28 -29.01
N THR A 149 20.48 26.61 -28.57
CA THR A 149 20.92 26.38 -27.18
C THR A 149 20.20 27.33 -26.22
N LEU A 150 19.99 28.59 -26.62
CA LEU A 150 19.23 29.56 -25.84
C LEU A 150 17.75 29.16 -25.70
N ASP A 151 17.12 28.71 -26.79
CA ASP A 151 15.74 28.22 -26.80
C ASP A 151 15.57 26.99 -25.88
N LEU A 152 16.52 26.05 -25.91
CA LEU A 152 16.53 24.89 -25.01
C LEU A 152 16.63 25.30 -23.53
N VAL A 153 17.50 26.27 -23.20
CA VAL A 153 17.67 26.78 -21.84
C VAL A 153 16.40 27.50 -21.37
N GLU A 154 15.78 28.32 -22.23
CA GLU A 154 14.55 29.01 -21.91
C GLU A 154 13.39 28.02 -21.69
N GLN A 155 13.23 27.02 -22.57
CA GLN A 155 12.26 25.95 -22.37
C GLN A 155 12.50 25.17 -21.08
N CYS A 156 13.75 24.83 -20.76
CA CYS A 156 14.09 24.10 -19.55
C CYS A 156 13.78 24.94 -18.28
N SER A 157 14.06 26.25 -18.33
CA SER A 157 13.71 27.21 -17.28
C SER A 157 12.20 27.27 -17.06
N PHE A 158 11.43 27.39 -18.14
CA PHE A 158 9.96 27.40 -18.06
C PHE A 158 9.41 26.10 -17.48
N GLN A 159 9.93 24.94 -17.90
CA GLN A 159 9.53 23.65 -17.35
C GLN A 159 9.91 23.50 -15.87
N LYS A 160 11.09 23.99 -15.45
CA LYS A 160 11.50 24.03 -14.05
C LYS A 160 10.51 24.84 -13.20
N GLN A 161 10.08 26.02 -13.66
CA GLN A 161 9.07 26.83 -12.98
C GLN A 161 7.75 26.06 -12.78
N ARG A 162 7.30 25.33 -13.81
CA ARG A 162 6.06 24.54 -13.77
C ARG A 162 6.16 23.37 -12.79
N VAL A 163 7.29 22.67 -12.75
CA VAL A 163 7.55 21.59 -11.80
C VAL A 163 7.54 22.12 -10.36
N ILE A 164 8.17 23.27 -10.11
CA ILE A 164 8.16 23.92 -8.79
C ILE A 164 6.73 24.30 -8.37
N HIS A 165 5.94 24.89 -9.27
CA HIS A 165 4.55 25.25 -8.98
C HIS A 165 3.69 24.02 -8.64
N LEU A 166 3.84 22.92 -9.39
CA LEU A 166 3.18 21.64 -9.10
C LEU A 166 3.60 21.05 -7.75
N ALA A 167 4.89 21.15 -7.39
CA ALA A 167 5.41 20.66 -6.11
C ALA A 167 4.91 21.50 -4.91
N ILE A 168 4.71 22.80 -5.09
CA ILE A 168 4.15 23.70 -4.06
C ILE A 168 2.63 23.50 -3.92
N SER A 169 1.91 23.33 -5.04
CA SER A 169 0.45 23.12 -5.09
C SER A 169 -0.03 21.75 -4.57
N SER A 170 0.87 20.79 -4.38
CA SER A 170 0.55 19.40 -3.99
C SER A 170 0.73 19.12 -2.50
N ARG A 171 1.03 20.14 -1.69
CA ARG A 171 0.97 20.12 -0.22
C ARG A 171 -0.39 20.58 0.27
#